data_AF-A0A938D7C7-F1
#
_entry.id   AF-A0A938D7C7-F1
#
_cell.length_a   1.000
_cell.length_b   1.000
_cell.length_c   1.000
_cell.angle_alpha   90.00
_cell.angle_beta   90.00
_cell.angle_gamma   90.00
#
_symmetry.space_group_name_H-M   'P 1'
#
loop_
_entity.id
_entity.type
_entity.pdbx_description
1 polymer ?
#
loop_
_entity_poly.entity_id
_entity_poly.type
_entity_poly.pdbx_seq_one_letter_code
_entity_poly.pdbx_strand_id
1 'polypeptide(L)' 'VIAQLQAGTCWINAYNLTPVEAPFGGSKLSGVGRENGHAAVHHYTQVKSVYVGMGPVDAPY' A
#
# COMPACT_ATOMS: atom_id res chain seq x y z
N VAL A 1 6.54 12.67 20.64
CA VAL A 1 6.34 11.30 21.16
C VAL A 1 5.97 10.33 20.03
N ILE A 2 4.85 10.50 19.32
CA ILE A 2 4.39 9.55 18.27
C ILE A 2 5.47 9.23 17.22
N ALA A 3 6.23 10.24 16.75
CA ALA A 3 7.29 10.05 15.77
C ALA A 3 8.46 9.15 16.23
N GLN A 4 8.58 8.88 17.54
CA GLN A 4 9.60 7.98 18.09
C GLN A 4 9.11 6.53 18.21
N LEU A 5 7.81 6.28 18.05
CA LEU A 5 7.21 4.95 18.19
C LEU A 5 7.42 4.13 16.90
N GLN A 6 7.78 2.86 17.07
CA GLN A 6 7.93 1.92 15.97
C GLN A 6 6.68 1.01 15.90
N ALA A 7 5.57 1.58 15.47
CA ALA A 7 4.28 0.91 15.32
C ALA A 7 3.64 1.23 13.97
N GLY A 8 2.73 0.37 13.49
CA GLY A 8 2.03 0.60 12.23
C GLY A 8 0.84 1.55 12.33
N THR A 9 0.27 1.69 13.54
CA THR A 9 -0.82 2.63 13.86
C THR A 9 -0.55 3.24 15.23
N CYS A 10 -0.76 4.55 15.38
CA CYS A 10 -0.71 5.25 16.66
C CYS A 10 -1.91 6.18 16.78
N TRP A 11 -2.47 6.30 17.99
CA TRP A 11 -3.57 7.21 18.29
C TRP A 11 -3.10 8.30 19.25
N ILE A 12 -3.57 9.53 19.05
CA ILE A 12 -3.31 10.67 19.95
C ILE A 12 -4.64 11.00 20.64
N ASN A 13 -4.66 10.98 21.98
CA ASN A 13 -5.84 11.31 22.80
C ASN A 13 -7.10 10.47 22.49
N ALA A 14 -6.93 9.32 21.85
CA ALA A 14 -7.98 8.36 21.52
C ALA A 14 -7.37 6.96 21.50
N TYR A 15 -8.20 5.94 21.36
CA TYR A 15 -7.75 4.56 21.17
C TYR A 15 -8.75 3.78 20.34
N ASN A 16 -8.25 2.94 19.44
CA ASN A 16 -9.04 2.02 18.61
C ASN A 16 -10.05 2.67 17.64
N LEU A 17 -9.78 3.90 17.19
CA LEU A 17 -10.47 4.48 16.05
C LEU A 17 -9.81 3.97 14.76
N THR A 18 -10.50 3.11 14.04
CA THR A 18 -10.00 2.44 12.81
C THR A 18 -10.92 2.73 11.62
N PRO A 19 -10.90 3.97 11.09
CA PRO A 19 -11.68 4.33 9.91
C PRO A 19 -11.23 3.51 8.68
N VAL A 20 -12.17 3.21 7.78
CA VAL A 20 -11.96 2.37 6.58
C VAL A 20 -11.04 3.04 5.55
N GLU A 21 -10.96 4.37 5.61
CA GLU A 21 -10.16 5.20 4.72
C GLU A 21 -8.67 5.19 5.09
N ALA A 22 -8.33 4.90 6.36
CA ALA A 22 -6.97 4.91 6.86
C ALA A 22 -6.33 3.52 6.80
N PRO A 23 -5.08 3.40 6.30
CA PRO A 23 -4.40 2.11 6.24
C PRO A 23 -4.09 1.59 7.65
N PHE A 24 -4.29 0.29 7.86
CA PHE A 24 -4.03 -0.40 9.12
C PHE A 24 -3.06 -1.56 8.91
N GLY A 25 -2.11 -1.77 9.81
CA GLY A 25 -1.23 -2.94 9.75
C GLY A 25 -0.12 -2.90 10.78
N GLY A 26 0.68 -3.96 10.82
CA GLY A 26 1.78 -4.12 11.77
C GLY A 26 3.02 -3.28 11.47
N SER A 27 4.02 -3.40 12.35
CA SER A 27 5.40 -3.00 12.12
C SER A 27 6.32 -4.09 12.71
N LYS A 28 7.52 -4.25 12.16
CA LYS A 28 8.48 -5.30 12.53
C LYS A 28 7.89 -6.71 12.45
N LEU A 29 7.90 -7.47 13.55
CA LEU A 29 7.45 -8.86 13.62
C LEU A 29 5.92 -8.99 13.84
N SER A 30 5.18 -7.88 13.86
CA SER A 30 3.72 -7.90 14.05
C SER A 30 2.92 -8.24 12.78
N GLY A 31 3.59 -8.62 11.69
CA GLY A 31 2.97 -8.96 10.40
C GLY A 31 3.40 -8.05 9.25
N VAL A 32 2.84 -8.31 8.07
CA VAL A 32 3.17 -7.64 6.80
C VAL A 32 1.92 -7.06 6.13
N GLY A 33 2.12 -6.19 5.14
CA GLY A 33 1.04 -5.60 4.37
C GLY A 33 0.29 -4.48 5.09
N ARG A 34 -0.76 -3.99 4.44
CA ARG A 34 -1.71 -3.00 4.96
C ARG A 34 -3.11 -3.40 4.53
N GLU A 35 -4.03 -3.33 5.47
CA GLU A 35 -5.47 -3.38 5.26
C GLU A 35 -6.02 -1.96 5.16
N ASN A 36 -7.25 -1.82 4.64
CA ASN A 36 -7.96 -0.55 4.48
C ASN A 36 -7.25 0.50 3.58
N GLY A 37 -7.99 1.57 3.27
CA GLY A 37 -7.54 2.66 2.42
C GLY A 37 -7.02 2.20 1.04
N HIS A 38 -6.37 3.12 0.33
CA HIS A 38 -5.79 2.79 -0.97
C HIS A 38 -4.55 1.89 -0.87
N ALA A 39 -3.88 1.85 0.29
CA ALA A 39 -2.71 1.01 0.50
C ALA A 39 -3.02 -0.48 0.34
N ALA A 40 -4.21 -0.92 0.76
CA ALA A 40 -4.65 -2.30 0.61
C ALA A 40 -4.81 -2.73 -0.85
N VAL A 41 -5.19 -1.80 -1.75
CA VAL A 41 -5.35 -2.10 -3.19
C VAL A 41 -4.06 -2.67 -3.77
N HIS A 42 -2.91 -2.12 -3.40
CA HIS A 42 -1.61 -2.61 -3.85
C HIS A 42 -1.26 -4.02 -3.34
N HIS A 43 -1.89 -4.47 -2.25
CA HIS A 43 -1.70 -5.84 -1.74
C HIS A 43 -2.54 -6.87 -2.51
N TYR A 44 -3.71 -6.47 -3.01
CA TYR A 44 -4.65 -7.35 -3.71
C TYR A 44 -4.65 -7.20 -5.22
N THR A 45 -3.81 -6.33 -5.77
CA THR A 45 -3.67 -6.10 -7.21
C THR A 45 -2.23 -6.26 -7.65
N GLN A 46 -2.06 -6.58 -8.93
CA GLN A 46 -0.75 -6.68 -9.57
C GLN A 46 -0.69 -5.72 -10.75
N VAL A 47 0.43 -5.01 -10.90
CA VAL A 47 0.66 -4.12 -12.03
C VAL A 47 0.89 -4.96 -13.28
N LYS A 48 0.15 -4.66 -14.35
CA LYS A 48 0.34 -5.23 -15.68
C LYS A 48 0.56 -4.10 -16.67
N SER A 49 1.65 -4.18 -17.43
CA SER A 49 1.93 -3.26 -18.54
C SER A 49 1.56 -3.93 -19.86
N VAL A 50 0.85 -3.20 -20.73
CA VAL A 50 0.50 -3.64 -22.08
C VAL A 50 0.87 -2.53 -23.04
N TYR A 51 1.66 -2.87 -24.04
CA TYR A 51 1.99 -1.98 -25.15
C TYR A 51 1.27 -2.44 -26.40
N VAL A 52 0.55 -1.54 -27.06
CA VAL A 52 -0.16 -1.84 -28.30
C VAL A 52 0.58 -1.16 -29.45
N GLY A 53 1.26 -1.97 -30.25
CA GLY A 53 1.84 -1.52 -31.51
C GLY A 53 0.74 -1.29 -32.54
N MET A 54 0.51 -0.04 -32.93
CA MET A 54 -0.50 0.34 -33.93
C MET A 54 0.05 0.39 -35.36
N GLY A 55 1.33 0.10 -35.54
CA GLY A 55 2.03 0.14 -36.83
C GLY A 55 3.10 -0.96 -36.91
N PRO A 56 3.80 -1.06 -38.05
CA PRO A 56 4.91 -1.99 -38.23
C PRO A 56 5.97 -1.80 -37.15
N VAL A 57 6.61 -2.89 -36.73
CA VAL A 57 7.75 -2.82 -35.82
C VAL A 57 8.92 -2.20 -36.59
N ASP A 58 9.42 -1.05 -36.13
CA ASP A 58 10.71 -0.53 -36.60
C ASP A 58 11.80 -1.51 -36.16
N ALA A 59 12.37 -2.24 -37.12
CA ALA A 59 13.42 -3.22 -36.84
C ALA A 59 14.71 -2.50 -36.44
N PRO A 60 15.29 -2.79 -35.26
CA PRO A 60 16.62 -2.29 -34.91
C PRO A 60 17.75 -3.17 -35.50
N TYR A 61 17.44 -4.14 -36.35
CA TYR A 61 18.37 -4.98 -37.11
C TYR A 61 17.89 -5.24 -38.54
#